data_AF-A0A3P1SP62-F1
#
_entry.id   AF-A0A3P1SP62-F1
#
_cell.length_a   1.000
_cell.length_b   1.000
_cell.length_c   1.000
_cell.angle_alpha   90.00
_cell.angle_beta   90.00
_cell.angle_gamma   90.00
#
_symmetry.space_group_name_H-M   'P 1'
#
loop_
_entity.id
_entity.type
_entity.pdbx_description
1 polymer ?
#
loop_
_entity_poly.entity_id
_entity_poly.type
_entity_poly.pdbx_seq_one_letter_code
_entity_poly.pdbx_strand_id
1 'polypeptide(L)'
;MLKKLFSKKEDLKENEVRVVIPEEEFGILEWKEDDLPCIGVLNSALKDFEPKKIFSWHLSVIIDYEELIEKGMPSQEERGIVDPFCDQLDEEIKAGGNALFLIRETWNGTRRMVWRVYDPEIADAHLKYILEHHRYPRQFDYHMAQDMEWEQAKWYFDQIKT
;
A
#
# COMPACT_ATOMS: atom_id res chain seq x y z
N MET A 1 32.98 13.24 32.59
CA MET A 1 31.93 14.28 32.66
C MET A 1 31.06 14.17 31.44
N LEU A 2 29.75 14.02 31.63
CA LEU A 2 28.74 14.01 30.57
C LEU A 2 28.71 15.35 29.83
N LYS A 3 28.54 15.31 28.51
CA LYS A 3 27.70 16.28 27.82
C LYS A 3 26.66 15.51 27.02
N LYS A 4 25.47 15.39 27.63
CA LYS A 4 24.25 14.97 26.93
C LYS A 4 24.03 15.94 25.77
N LEU A 5 24.07 15.40 24.55
CA LEU A 5 23.60 16.10 23.36
C LEU A 5 22.07 16.06 23.43
N PHE A 6 21.48 17.03 24.13
CA PHE A 6 20.04 17.21 24.10
C PHE A 6 19.66 17.79 22.73
N SER A 7 19.08 16.94 21.88
CA SER A 7 18.33 17.39 20.71
C SER A 7 17.26 18.36 21.19
N LYS A 8 17.33 19.61 20.74
CA LYS A 8 16.31 20.63 20.99
C LYS A 8 15.01 20.11 20.37
N LYS A 9 14.00 19.83 21.21
CA LYS A 9 12.66 19.49 20.74
C LYS A 9 12.08 20.81 20.23
N GLU A 10 11.97 20.98 18.91
CA GLU A 10 11.19 22.10 18.35
C GLU A 10 9.74 21.89 18.77
N ASP A 11 9.16 22.93 19.37
CA ASP A 11 7.75 22.95 19.72
C ASP A 11 6.92 23.08 18.44
N LEU A 12 5.93 22.20 18.28
CA LEU A 12 5.01 22.21 17.14
C LEU A 12 4.18 23.49 17.15
N LYS A 13 3.89 24.06 15.97
CA LYS A 13 2.93 25.16 15.84
C LYS A 13 1.50 24.68 16.10
N GLU A 14 0.58 25.62 16.31
CA GLU A 14 -0.81 25.40 16.76
C GLU A 14 -1.66 24.46 15.87
N ASN A 15 -1.20 24.04 14.69
CA ASN A 15 -1.89 23.06 13.82
C ASN A 15 -0.94 22.03 13.19
N GLU A 16 0.28 21.88 13.72
CA GLU A 16 1.23 20.87 13.23
C GLU A 16 1.03 19.57 13.99
N VAL A 17 0.80 18.49 13.24
CA VAL A 17 0.77 17.13 13.79
C VAL A 17 2.03 16.40 13.36
N ARG A 18 2.72 15.79 14.33
CA ARG A 18 3.83 14.89 14.05
C ARG A 18 3.34 13.45 14.06
N VAL A 19 3.47 12.77 12.92
CA VAL A 19 3.20 11.34 12.80
C VAL A 19 4.51 10.57 12.79
N VAL A 20 4.56 9.46 13.53
CA VAL A 20 5.62 8.47 13.43
C VAL A 20 5.06 7.32 12.60
N ILE A 21 5.62 7.15 11.39
CA ILE A 21 5.29 6.02 10.53
C ILE A 21 6.06 4.80 11.06
N PRO A 22 5.40 3.67 11.36
CA PRO A 22 6.08 2.47 11.83
C PRO A 22 6.93 1.86 10.71
N GLU A 23 7.99 1.14 11.09
CA GLU A 23 8.68 0.26 10.14
C GLU A 23 7.73 -0.84 9.67
N GLU A 24 7.80 -1.20 8.39
CA GLU A 24 6.90 -2.18 7.79
C GLU A 24 7.22 -3.59 8.30
N GLU A 25 6.18 -4.32 8.68
CA GLU A 25 6.26 -5.72 9.07
C GLU A 25 5.24 -6.50 8.25
N PHE A 26 5.67 -7.56 7.57
CA PHE A 26 4.81 -8.25 6.60
C PHE A 26 4.33 -9.61 7.11
N GLY A 27 3.01 -9.81 7.04
CA GLY A 27 2.34 -11.09 7.24
C GLY A 27 1.74 -11.62 5.94
N ILE A 28 1.77 -12.95 5.77
CA ILE A 28 1.11 -13.63 4.65
C ILE A 28 -0.31 -14.02 5.06
N LEU A 29 -1.27 -13.64 4.23
CA LEU A 29 -2.67 -14.05 4.32
C LEU A 29 -3.01 -14.97 3.15
N GLU A 30 -3.76 -16.03 3.43
CA GLU A 30 -4.25 -16.97 2.42
C GLU A 30 -5.75 -17.17 2.62
N TRP A 31 -6.53 -16.97 1.56
CA TRP A 31 -7.96 -17.25 1.55
C TRP A 31 -8.42 -17.75 0.19
N LYS A 32 -9.72 -18.00 0.07
CA LYS A 32 -10.35 -18.36 -1.20
C LYS A 32 -11.47 -17.40 -1.53
N GLU A 33 -11.58 -17.07 -2.80
CA GLU A 33 -12.64 -16.25 -3.36
C GLU A 33 -12.98 -16.84 -4.74
N ASP A 34 -14.27 -17.09 -4.99
CA ASP A 34 -14.78 -17.83 -6.15
C ASP A 34 -14.06 -19.18 -6.40
N ASP A 35 -13.84 -19.93 -5.32
CA ASP A 35 -13.09 -21.20 -5.29
C ASP A 35 -11.61 -21.12 -5.75
N LEU A 36 -11.11 -19.92 -6.05
CA LEU A 36 -9.73 -19.66 -6.42
C LEU A 36 -8.92 -19.17 -5.21
N PRO A 37 -7.62 -19.52 -5.14
CA PRO A 37 -6.75 -19.04 -4.08
C PRO A 37 -6.48 -17.55 -4.22
N CYS A 38 -6.47 -16.84 -3.10
CA CYS A 38 -5.93 -15.50 -2.99
C CYS A 38 -4.77 -15.50 -2.00
N ILE A 39 -3.69 -14.79 -2.35
CA ILE A 39 -2.51 -14.61 -1.50
C ILE A 39 -2.34 -13.12 -1.25
N GLY A 40 -2.38 -12.74 0.04
CA GLY A 40 -2.15 -11.38 0.51
C GLY A 40 -0.81 -11.26 1.23
N VAL A 41 -0.13 -10.13 1.05
CA VAL A 41 1.02 -9.69 1.86
C VAL A 41 0.62 -8.40 2.54
N LEU A 42 0.27 -8.48 3.82
CA LEU A 42 -0.26 -7.39 4.64
C LEU A 42 0.86 -6.77 5.46
N ASN A 43 0.93 -5.44 5.50
CA ASN A 43 1.72 -4.70 6.46
C ASN A 43 1.05 -4.73 7.85
N SER A 44 1.41 -5.72 8.67
CA SER A 44 0.84 -5.95 10.00
C SER A 44 1.20 -4.85 11.01
N ALA A 45 2.27 -4.09 10.78
CA ALA A 45 2.66 -2.96 11.63
C ALA A 45 1.58 -1.85 11.68
N LEU A 46 0.64 -1.86 10.74
CA LEU A 46 -0.45 -0.89 10.67
C LEU A 46 -1.68 -1.26 11.51
N LYS A 47 -1.74 -2.45 12.12
CA LYS A 47 -2.90 -2.94 12.89
C LYS A 47 -3.34 -1.94 13.98
N ASP A 48 -2.36 -1.46 14.75
CA ASP A 48 -2.57 -0.55 15.88
C ASP A 48 -2.16 0.90 15.55
N PHE A 49 -2.06 1.25 14.28
CA PHE A 49 -1.73 2.62 13.86
C PHE A 49 -2.91 3.56 14.10
N GLU A 50 -2.72 4.60 14.91
CA GLU A 50 -3.82 5.46 15.40
C GLU A 50 -3.96 6.86 14.76
N PRO A 51 -3.02 7.45 14.01
CA PRO A 51 -3.32 8.62 13.18
C PRO A 51 -4.06 8.26 11.87
N LYS A 52 -5.03 7.32 11.91
CA LYS A 52 -5.78 6.83 10.74
C LYS A 52 -6.43 7.93 9.91
N LYS A 53 -6.97 8.96 10.59
CA LYS A 53 -7.63 10.11 9.96
C LYS A 53 -6.71 10.97 9.11
N ILE A 54 -5.40 10.96 9.40
CA ILE A 54 -4.40 11.65 8.56
C ILE A 54 -4.26 10.89 7.24
N PHE A 55 -4.12 9.57 7.30
CA PHE A 55 -4.05 8.67 6.14
C PHE A 55 -5.43 8.14 5.75
N SER A 56 -6.37 9.05 5.58
CA SER A 56 -7.80 8.74 5.44
C SER A 56 -8.20 8.27 4.05
N TRP A 57 -7.33 8.37 3.05
CA TRP A 57 -7.65 7.93 1.69
C TRP A 57 -7.24 6.48 1.48
N HIS A 58 -8.15 5.69 0.93
CA HIS A 58 -7.90 4.34 0.45
C HIS A 58 -7.57 4.45 -1.04
N LEU A 59 -6.33 4.13 -1.40
CA LEU A 59 -5.89 4.01 -2.79
C LEU A 59 -5.68 2.53 -3.12
N SER A 60 -6.28 2.08 -4.21
CA SER A 60 -6.13 0.73 -4.75
C SER A 60 -5.70 0.81 -6.20
N VAL A 61 -4.62 0.11 -6.56
CA VAL A 61 -4.15 -0.10 -7.93
C VAL A 61 -4.32 -1.57 -8.27
N ILE A 62 -5.00 -1.89 -9.37
CA ILE A 62 -5.21 -3.25 -9.85
C ILE A 62 -4.46 -3.39 -11.18
N ILE A 63 -3.53 -4.32 -11.23
CA ILE A 63 -2.66 -4.60 -12.38
C ILE A 63 -3.07 -5.95 -12.96
N ASP A 64 -3.29 -6.01 -14.27
CA ASP A 64 -3.62 -7.24 -14.97
C ASP A 64 -2.34 -8.03 -15.29
N TYR A 65 -2.40 -9.34 -15.08
CA TYR A 65 -1.38 -10.24 -15.60
C TYR A 65 -1.73 -10.72 -17.00
N GLU A 66 -0.71 -10.90 -17.83
CA GLU A 66 -0.85 -11.49 -19.16
C GLU A 66 -0.53 -12.99 -19.16
N GLU A 67 0.52 -13.41 -18.45
CA GLU A 67 0.94 -14.81 -18.40
C GLU A 67 0.56 -15.50 -17.09
N LEU A 68 -0.42 -16.41 -17.19
CA LEU A 68 -0.97 -17.15 -16.05
C LEU A 68 -0.53 -18.62 -16.05
N ILE A 69 -0.46 -19.17 -14.85
CA ILE A 69 -0.37 -20.61 -14.56
C ILE A 69 -1.68 -21.08 -13.92
N GLU A 70 -1.67 -22.25 -13.27
CA GLU A 70 -2.84 -22.82 -12.62
C GLU A 70 -3.54 -21.83 -11.68
N LYS A 71 -4.88 -21.85 -11.70
CA LYS A 71 -5.76 -21.09 -10.80
C LYS A 71 -5.56 -19.57 -10.83
N GLY A 72 -5.17 -19.03 -11.98
CA GLY A 72 -5.06 -17.59 -12.20
C GLY A 72 -3.87 -16.95 -11.48
N MET A 73 -2.89 -17.74 -11.05
CA MET A 73 -1.63 -17.23 -10.50
C MET A 73 -0.70 -16.79 -11.64
N PRO A 74 0.13 -15.76 -11.45
CA PRO A 74 1.10 -15.36 -12.46
C PRO A 74 2.23 -16.37 -12.62
N SER A 75 2.78 -16.48 -13.82
CA SER A 75 4.01 -17.22 -14.06
C SER A 75 5.21 -16.59 -13.31
N GLN A 76 6.37 -17.25 -13.32
CA GLN A 76 7.59 -16.63 -12.80
C GLN A 76 8.08 -15.47 -13.70
N GLU A 77 7.92 -15.62 -15.02
CA GLU A 77 8.30 -14.61 -16.01
C GLU A 77 7.42 -13.37 -15.85
N GLU A 78 6.11 -13.57 -15.67
CA GLU A 78 5.15 -12.49 -15.42
C GLU A 78 5.48 -11.69 -14.15
N ARG A 79 5.85 -12.39 -13.07
CA ARG A 79 6.31 -11.74 -11.84
C ARG A 79 7.59 -10.94 -12.05
N GLY A 80 8.52 -11.44 -12.87
CA GLY A 80 9.73 -10.70 -13.24
C GLY A 80 9.46 -9.37 -13.96
N ILE A 81 8.27 -9.21 -14.55
CA ILE A 81 7.82 -7.99 -15.22
C ILE A 81 7.04 -7.08 -14.27
N VAL A 82 6.11 -7.65 -13.50
CA VAL A 82 5.18 -6.86 -12.66
C VAL A 82 5.78 -6.47 -11.32
N ASP A 83 6.59 -7.32 -10.68
CA ASP A 83 7.15 -7.05 -9.35
C ASP A 83 7.98 -5.75 -9.32
N PRO A 84 8.90 -5.48 -10.28
CA PRO A 84 9.67 -4.22 -10.27
C PRO A 84 8.80 -2.97 -10.40
N PHE A 85 7.69 -3.06 -11.13
CA PHE A 85 6.75 -1.94 -11.25
C PHE A 85 5.95 -1.73 -9.95
N CYS A 86 5.57 -2.81 -9.26
CA CYS A 86 4.95 -2.70 -7.94
C CYS A 86 5.90 -2.05 -6.91
N ASP A 87 7.18 -2.43 -6.92
CA ASP A 87 8.20 -1.86 -6.03
C ASP A 87 8.41 -0.37 -6.32
N GLN A 88 8.49 0.01 -7.60
CA GLN A 88 8.58 1.41 -8.02
C GLN A 88 7.35 2.22 -7.57
N LEU A 89 6.14 1.71 -7.82
CA LEU A 89 4.91 2.39 -7.41
C LEU A 89 4.87 2.59 -5.89
N ASP A 90 5.28 1.58 -5.13
CA ASP A 90 5.30 1.65 -3.67
C ASP A 90 6.26 2.73 -3.17
N GLU A 91 7.48 2.80 -3.71
CA GLU A 91 8.45 3.86 -3.38
C GLU A 91 7.92 5.27 -3.73
N GLU A 92 7.37 5.43 -4.93
CA GLU A 92 6.91 6.72 -5.44
C GLU A 92 5.65 7.23 -4.72
N ILE A 93 4.68 6.34 -4.44
CA ILE A 93 3.45 6.70 -3.72
C ILE A 93 3.75 7.03 -2.25
N LYS A 94 4.71 6.34 -1.62
CA LYS A 94 5.14 6.63 -0.24
C LYS A 94 6.09 7.82 -0.12
N ALA A 95 6.59 8.37 -1.23
CA ALA A 95 7.55 9.45 -1.23
C ALA A 95 7.10 10.64 -0.36
N GLY A 96 8.05 11.20 0.40
CA GLY A 96 7.74 12.29 1.34
C GLY A 96 6.87 11.88 2.54
N GLY A 97 6.63 10.59 2.74
CA GLY A 97 5.72 10.08 3.79
C GLY A 97 4.25 10.23 3.43
N ASN A 98 3.92 10.36 2.14
CA ASN A 98 2.55 10.60 1.69
C ASN A 98 1.60 9.40 1.88
N ALA A 99 2.15 8.19 1.97
CA ALA A 99 1.33 6.99 2.03
C ALA A 99 1.95 5.91 2.91
N LEU A 100 1.10 4.97 3.31
CA LEU A 100 1.45 3.75 4.03
C LEU A 100 1.02 2.56 3.17
N PHE A 101 1.95 1.68 2.83
CA PHE A 101 1.60 0.44 2.14
C PHE A 101 0.79 -0.45 3.09
N LEU A 102 -0.40 -0.86 2.65
CA LEU A 102 -1.31 -1.68 3.44
C LEU A 102 -1.18 -3.15 3.05
N ILE A 103 -1.53 -3.48 1.82
CA ILE A 103 -1.58 -4.88 1.37
C ILE A 103 -1.32 -4.99 -0.13
N ARG A 104 -0.67 -6.09 -0.51
CA ARG A 104 -0.66 -6.59 -1.88
C ARG A 104 -1.40 -7.90 -1.96
N GLU A 105 -2.33 -8.03 -2.88
CA GLU A 105 -3.13 -9.22 -3.12
C GLU A 105 -2.82 -9.76 -4.50
N THR A 106 -2.82 -11.08 -4.65
CA THR A 106 -2.72 -11.76 -5.94
C THR A 106 -3.89 -12.73 -6.04
N TRP A 107 -4.77 -12.49 -7.00
CA TRP A 107 -5.98 -13.25 -7.21
C TRP A 107 -6.41 -13.22 -8.67
N ASN A 108 -6.71 -14.40 -9.20
CA ASN A 108 -7.41 -14.61 -10.46
C ASN A 108 -6.98 -13.69 -11.63
N GLY A 109 -5.69 -13.70 -11.95
CA GLY A 109 -5.15 -12.94 -13.07
C GLY A 109 -4.83 -11.48 -12.76
N THR A 110 -4.95 -11.05 -11.51
CA THR A 110 -4.64 -9.67 -11.11
C THR A 110 -3.71 -9.59 -9.90
N ARG A 111 -3.03 -8.45 -9.80
CA ARG A 111 -2.43 -7.96 -8.57
C ARG A 111 -3.12 -6.70 -8.12
N ARG A 112 -3.54 -6.67 -6.86
CA ARG A 112 -4.04 -5.45 -6.23
C ARG A 112 -3.01 -4.94 -5.22
N MET A 113 -2.64 -3.67 -5.32
CA MET A 113 -1.80 -2.96 -4.37
C MET A 113 -2.64 -1.89 -3.67
N VAL A 114 -2.54 -1.80 -2.35
CA VAL A 114 -3.36 -0.88 -1.56
C VAL A 114 -2.49 -0.04 -0.63
N TRP A 115 -2.77 1.26 -0.61
CA TRP A 115 -2.15 2.22 0.30
C TRP A 115 -3.19 3.01 1.08
N ARG A 116 -2.77 3.46 2.27
CA ARG A 116 -3.45 4.50 3.04
C ARG A 116 -2.74 5.82 2.79
N VAL A 117 -3.44 6.80 2.21
CA VAL A 117 -2.84 8.02 1.65
C VAL A 117 -3.24 9.24 2.47
N TYR A 118 -2.26 10.12 2.69
CA TYR A 118 -2.41 11.42 3.34
C TYR A 118 -2.93 12.46 2.35
N ASP A 119 -2.15 12.76 1.31
CA ASP A 119 -2.52 13.69 0.24
C ASP A 119 -2.94 12.91 -1.03
N PRO A 120 -4.24 12.84 -1.33
CA PRO A 120 -4.75 12.12 -2.49
C PRO A 120 -4.38 12.81 -3.81
N GLU A 121 -4.22 14.13 -3.83
CA GLU A 121 -3.97 14.87 -5.08
C GLU A 121 -2.57 14.56 -5.63
N ILE A 122 -1.58 14.40 -4.73
CA ILE A 122 -0.22 14.00 -5.10
C ILE A 122 -0.22 12.60 -5.71
N ALA A 123 -0.89 11.64 -5.08
CA ALA A 123 -0.94 10.26 -5.56
C ALA A 123 -1.72 10.15 -6.89
N ASP A 124 -2.86 10.84 -7.01
CA ASP A 124 -3.67 10.87 -8.22
C ASP A 124 -2.92 11.50 -9.41
N ALA A 125 -2.27 12.65 -9.19
CA ALA A 125 -1.47 13.30 -10.23
C ALA A 125 -0.34 12.40 -10.73
N HIS A 126 0.32 11.68 -9.82
CA HIS A 126 1.39 10.74 -10.16
C HIS A 126 0.88 9.55 -10.99
N LEU A 127 -0.23 8.92 -10.57
CA LEU A 127 -0.81 7.78 -11.31
C LEU A 127 -1.33 8.20 -12.69
N LYS A 128 -1.96 9.37 -12.80
CA LYS A 128 -2.35 9.95 -14.09
C LYS A 128 -1.14 10.18 -14.99
N TYR A 129 -0.05 10.72 -14.45
CA TYR A 129 1.18 10.90 -15.20
C TYR A 129 1.72 9.58 -15.76
N ILE A 130 1.74 8.51 -14.95
CA ILE A 130 2.14 7.16 -15.40
C ILE A 130 1.26 6.68 -16.54
N LEU A 131 -0.07 6.82 -16.42
CA LEU A 131 -1.03 6.39 -17.43
C LEU A 131 -0.87 7.16 -18.74
N GLU A 132 -0.85 8.49 -18.69
CA GLU A 132 -0.72 9.37 -19.86
C GLU A 132 0.57 9.11 -20.65
N HIS A 133 1.65 8.79 -19.93
CA HIS A 133 2.97 8.56 -20.53
C HIS A 133 3.27 7.07 -20.76
N HIS A 134 2.29 6.18 -20.55
CA HIS A 134 2.41 4.73 -20.77
C HIS A 134 3.63 4.12 -20.06
N ARG A 135 3.89 4.57 -18.83
CA ARG A 135 5.04 4.15 -18.01
C ARG A 135 4.73 2.92 -17.16
N TYR A 136 4.15 1.91 -17.77
CA TYR A 136 3.72 0.70 -17.08
C TYR A 136 3.93 -0.52 -17.98
N PRO A 137 4.36 -1.66 -17.41
CA PRO A 137 4.59 -2.87 -18.20
C PRO A 137 3.32 -3.67 -18.48
N ARG A 138 2.25 -3.39 -17.72
CA ARG A 138 0.93 -4.05 -17.79
C ARG A 138 -0.17 -3.04 -17.57
N GLN A 139 -1.31 -3.26 -18.20
CA GLN A 139 -2.48 -2.44 -17.96
C GLN A 139 -2.83 -2.46 -16.49
N PHE A 140 -3.25 -1.31 -15.99
CA PHE A 140 -3.72 -1.18 -14.62
C PHE A 140 -4.79 -0.11 -14.55
N ASP A 141 -5.68 -0.27 -13.59
CA ASP A 141 -6.65 0.73 -13.17
C ASP A 141 -6.39 1.10 -11.72
N TYR A 142 -6.84 2.28 -11.31
CA TYR A 142 -6.78 2.67 -9.91
C TYR A 142 -8.09 3.29 -9.44
N HIS A 143 -8.36 3.11 -8.15
CA HIS A 143 -9.50 3.68 -7.46
C HIS A 143 -9.04 4.32 -6.16
N MET A 144 -9.59 5.51 -5.87
CA MET A 144 -9.29 6.24 -4.65
C MET A 144 -10.60 6.74 -4.02
N ALA A 145 -10.78 6.42 -2.74
CA ALA A 145 -11.95 6.82 -1.96
C ALA A 145 -11.56 7.17 -0.53
N GLN A 146 -12.30 8.10 0.08
CA GLN A 146 -12.08 8.45 1.47
C GLN A 146 -12.66 7.37 2.40
N ASP A 147 -11.89 7.00 3.41
CA ASP A 147 -12.20 5.98 4.41
C ASP A 147 -11.52 6.36 5.73
N MET A 148 -12.12 7.31 6.46
CA MET A 148 -11.53 7.92 7.67
C MET A 148 -11.21 6.91 8.78
N GLU A 149 -11.98 5.83 8.86
CA GLU A 149 -11.91 4.84 9.93
C GLU A 149 -11.25 3.52 9.49
N TRP A 150 -10.71 3.50 8.26
CA TRP A 150 -10.05 2.33 7.67
C TRP A 150 -10.95 1.08 7.65
N GLU A 151 -12.24 1.26 7.35
CA GLU A 151 -13.24 0.19 7.30
C GLU A 151 -12.81 -0.92 6.33
N GLN A 152 -12.24 -0.55 5.18
CA GLN A 152 -11.78 -1.51 4.17
C GLN A 152 -10.57 -2.33 4.62
N ALA A 153 -9.85 -1.88 5.66
CA ALA A 153 -8.66 -2.58 6.16
C ALA A 153 -8.98 -3.58 7.28
N LYS A 154 -10.13 -3.43 7.96
CA LYS A 154 -10.46 -4.18 9.18
C LYS A 154 -10.39 -5.69 8.99
N TRP A 155 -10.98 -6.20 7.91
CA TRP A 155 -11.01 -7.63 7.65
C TRP A 155 -9.60 -8.24 7.60
N TYR A 156 -8.63 -7.55 6.98
CA TYR A 156 -7.24 -8.02 6.91
C TYR A 156 -6.59 -8.07 8.28
N PHE A 157 -6.77 -7.03 9.10
CA PHE A 157 -6.19 -6.96 10.44
C PHE A 157 -6.76 -8.01 11.40
N ASP A 158 -8.03 -8.38 11.23
CA ASP A 158 -8.68 -9.45 11.99
C ASP A 158 -8.11 -10.84 11.64
N GLN A 159 -7.47 -11.01 10.47
CA GLN A 159 -6.80 -12.26 10.11
C GLN A 159 -5.45 -12.45 10.80
N ILE A 160 -4.86 -11.39 11.35
CA ILE A 160 -3.56 -11.46 12.04
C ILE A 160 -3.76 -12.22 13.36
N LYS A 161 -3.25 -13.45 13.41
CA LYS A 161 -3.17 -14.24 14.65
C LYS A 161 -2.20 -13.54 15.61
N THR A 162 -2.69 -13.24 16.82
CA THR A 162 -1.92 -12.62 17.91
C THR A 162 -1.39 -13.70 18.84
#